data_AF-A0A8T6PND4-F1
#
_entry.id   AF-A0A8T6PND4-F1
#
_cell.length_a   1.000
_cell.length_b   1.000
_cell.length_c   1.000
_cell.angle_alpha   90.00
_cell.angle_beta   90.00
_cell.angle_gamma   90.00
#
_symmetry.space_group_name_H-M   'P 1'
#
loop_
_entity.id
_entity.type
_entity.pdbx_description
1 polymer ?
#
loop_
_entity_poly.entity_id
_entity_poly.type
_entity_poly.pdbx_seq_one_letter_code
_entity_poly.pdbx_strand_id
1 'polypeptide(L)'
;MNKVKSVYSPSENAIYNAALYESYIKEGTWPQDGIEISDEDAVRFNGGNKPTGKMLGMVSGALAWVDEPPLSPEQKISDAENMKATLRAKADSEISWRQDAVDAGIATDEETSTLTQWKKYRVLLMRVDTSTAPDIEWPTPPAVQAR
;
A
#
# COMPACT_ATOMS: atom_id res chain seq x y z
N MET A 1 -6.62 -24.16 36.72
CA MET A 1 -6.75 -24.06 35.26
C MET A 1 -5.60 -23.19 34.77
N ASN A 2 -4.82 -23.63 33.79
CA ASN A 2 -3.78 -22.78 33.21
C ASN A 2 -4.46 -21.67 32.42
N LYS A 3 -4.10 -20.42 32.70
CA LYS A 3 -4.55 -19.25 31.94
C LYS A 3 -4.03 -19.40 30.51
N VAL A 4 -4.92 -19.22 29.52
CA VAL A 4 -4.51 -19.17 28.11
C VAL A 4 -3.55 -17.99 27.92
N LYS A 5 -2.42 -18.23 27.26
CA LYS A 5 -1.43 -17.20 26.95
C LYS A 5 -1.64 -16.64 25.54
N SER A 6 -1.20 -15.41 25.34
CA SER A 6 -1.14 -14.83 24.01
C SER A 6 -0.14 -15.62 23.16
N VAL A 7 -0.37 -15.67 21.85
CA VAL A 7 0.51 -16.39 20.92
C VAL A 7 0.91 -15.50 19.75
N TYR A 8 2.13 -15.68 19.24
CA TYR A 8 2.58 -15.14 17.97
C TYR A 8 2.48 -16.24 16.91
N SER A 9 1.78 -15.98 15.80
CA SER A 9 1.74 -16.87 14.64
C SER A 9 2.80 -16.43 13.62
N PRO A 10 3.83 -17.25 13.34
CA PRO A 10 4.81 -16.95 12.31
C PRO A 10 4.23 -16.90 10.89
N SER A 11 3.29 -17.79 10.55
CA SER A 11 2.71 -17.85 9.20
C SER A 11 1.85 -16.63 8.88
N GLU A 12 1.18 -16.05 9.88
CA GLU A 12 0.35 -14.86 9.71
C GLU A 12 1.08 -13.57 10.10
N ASN A 13 2.30 -13.68 10.64
CA ASN A 13 3.07 -12.58 11.23
C ASN A 13 2.26 -11.71 12.21
N ALA A 14 1.43 -12.35 13.03
CA ALA A 14 0.46 -11.67 13.88
C ALA A 14 0.48 -12.17 15.33
N ILE A 15 0.07 -11.32 16.27
CA ILE A 15 -0.12 -11.68 17.68
C ILE A 15 -1.61 -11.85 17.96
N TYR A 16 -1.96 -13.01 18.51
CA TYR A 16 -3.28 -13.34 19.01
C TYR A 16 -3.32 -13.16 20.52
N ASN A 17 -4.06 -12.15 20.97
CA ASN A 17 -4.12 -11.81 22.39
C ASN A 17 -5.03 -12.79 23.16
N ALA A 18 -4.55 -13.34 24.28
CA ALA A 18 -5.33 -14.24 25.12
C ALA A 18 -6.66 -13.64 25.62
N ALA A 19 -6.74 -12.32 25.78
CA ALA A 19 -7.97 -11.63 26.19
C ALA A 19 -9.11 -11.81 25.16
N LEU A 20 -8.78 -12.12 23.90
CA LEU A 20 -9.73 -12.35 22.81
C LEU A 20 -9.87 -13.83 22.43
N TYR A 21 -9.28 -14.74 23.23
CA TYR A 21 -9.23 -16.18 22.94
C TYR A 21 -10.61 -16.78 22.62
N GLU A 22 -11.64 -16.47 23.41
CA GLU A 22 -12.99 -16.99 23.18
C GLU A 22 -13.57 -16.52 21.83
N SER A 23 -13.27 -15.30 21.41
CA SER A 23 -13.67 -14.78 20.10
C SER A 23 -12.98 -15.53 18.97
N TYR A 24 -11.66 -15.71 19.08
CA TYR A 24 -10.89 -16.43 18.06
C TYR A 24 -11.33 -17.88 17.92
N ILE A 25 -11.62 -18.58 19.02
CA ILE A 25 -12.13 -19.96 18.96
C ILE A 25 -13.53 -20.01 18.36
N LYS A 26 -14.41 -19.07 18.72
CA LYS A 26 -15.75 -18.98 18.14
C LYS A 26 -15.71 -18.74 16.63
N GLU A 27 -14.75 -17.95 16.17
CA GLU A 27 -14.56 -17.62 14.75
C GLU A 27 -13.66 -18.63 14.01
N GLY A 28 -13.02 -19.56 14.72
CA GLY A 28 -12.09 -20.53 14.15
C GLY A 28 -10.78 -19.92 13.65
N THR A 29 -10.39 -18.76 14.18
CA THR A 29 -9.20 -17.98 13.75
C THR A 29 -8.00 -18.14 14.68
N TRP A 30 -8.11 -18.91 15.77
CA TRP A 30 -6.95 -19.16 16.61
C TRP A 30 -5.87 -19.96 15.84
N PRO A 31 -4.61 -19.50 15.80
CA PRO A 31 -3.60 -20.06 14.92
C PRO A 31 -3.13 -21.45 15.41
N GLN A 32 -2.88 -22.36 14.47
CA GLN A 32 -2.33 -23.68 14.77
C GLN A 32 -0.82 -23.65 15.02
N ASP A 33 -0.12 -22.66 14.46
CA ASP A 33 1.32 -22.45 14.56
C ASP A 33 1.71 -21.43 15.64
N GLY A 34 0.78 -21.11 16.55
CA GLY A 34 0.97 -20.12 17.60
C GLY A 34 2.09 -20.50 18.58
N ILE A 35 3.07 -19.61 18.71
CA ILE A 35 4.15 -19.69 19.69
C ILE A 35 3.74 -18.87 20.92
N GLU A 36 3.70 -19.49 22.10
CA GLU A 36 3.38 -18.78 23.34
C GLU A 36 4.33 -17.60 23.59
N ILE A 37 3.77 -16.44 23.91
CA ILE A 37 4.52 -15.25 24.31
C ILE A 37 4.02 -14.73 25.67
N SER A 38 4.81 -13.85 26.29
CA SER A 38 4.39 -13.19 27.52
C SER A 38 3.31 -12.12 27.24
N ASP A 39 2.49 -11.80 28.25
CA ASP A 39 1.54 -10.69 28.15
C ASP A 39 2.28 -9.35 27.91
N GLU A 40 3.50 -9.21 28.43
CA GLU A 40 4.39 -8.06 28.20
C GLU A 40 4.83 -7.95 26.74
N ASP A 41 5.22 -9.06 26.11
CA ASP A 41 5.59 -9.10 24.69
C ASP A 41 4.37 -8.82 23.81
N ALA A 42 3.20 -9.37 24.15
CA ALA A 42 1.97 -9.11 23.42
C ALA A 42 1.60 -7.61 23.43
N VAL A 43 1.88 -6.90 24.52
CA VAL A 43 1.72 -5.44 24.59
C VAL A 43 2.84 -4.72 23.84
N ARG A 44 4.10 -5.12 24.03
CA ARG A 44 5.26 -4.44 23.43
C ARG A 44 5.24 -4.51 21.90
N PHE A 45 4.89 -5.67 21.35
CA PHE A 45 4.97 -6.00 19.93
C PHE A 45 3.61 -5.93 19.22
N ASN A 46 2.62 -5.28 19.84
CA ASN A 46 1.34 -5.04 19.19
C ASN A 46 1.50 -4.14 17.94
N GLY A 47 0.54 -4.24 17.01
CA GLY A 47 0.60 -3.50 15.74
C GLY A 47 0.62 -1.97 15.88
N GLY A 48 0.05 -1.40 16.94
CA GLY A 48 0.11 0.03 17.24
C GLY A 48 1.50 0.52 17.67
N ASN A 49 2.39 -0.39 18.07
CA ASN A 49 3.78 -0.09 18.45
C ASN A 49 4.78 -0.43 17.32
N LYS A 50 4.32 -0.88 16.14
CA LYS A 50 5.18 -1.26 15.01
C LYS A 50 5.95 -0.04 14.48
N PRO A 51 7.29 -0.04 14.53
CA PRO A 51 8.09 0.98 13.86
C PRO A 51 7.98 0.88 12.34
N THR A 52 8.16 2.00 11.63
CA THR A 52 8.20 2.04 10.16
C THR A 52 9.30 1.13 9.62
N GLY A 53 8.97 0.31 8.62
CA GLY A 53 9.92 -0.62 7.96
C GLY A 53 10.33 -1.82 8.81
N LYS A 54 9.63 -2.07 9.93
CA LYS A 54 9.84 -3.26 10.77
C LYS A 54 8.68 -4.24 10.66
N MET A 55 8.95 -5.50 10.91
CA MET A 55 7.94 -6.54 11.08
C MET A 55 8.23 -7.37 12.32
N LEU A 56 7.27 -8.21 12.73
CA LEU A 56 7.53 -9.16 13.80
C LEU A 56 8.48 -10.24 13.31
N GLY A 57 9.43 -10.62 14.16
CA GLY A 57 10.33 -11.73 13.91
C GLY A 57 10.84 -12.29 15.22
N MET A 58 11.58 -13.39 15.12
CA MET A 58 12.24 -14.00 16.27
C MET A 58 13.75 -13.85 16.16
N VAL A 59 14.37 -13.30 17.20
CA VAL A 59 15.82 -13.19 17.32
C VAL A 59 16.24 -13.97 18.57
N SER A 60 17.03 -15.03 18.38
CA SER A 60 17.48 -15.92 19.47
C SER A 60 16.35 -16.47 20.35
N GLY A 61 15.18 -16.75 19.75
CA GLY A 61 14.02 -17.30 20.45
C GLY A 61 13.11 -16.27 21.14
N ALA A 62 13.46 -14.97 21.08
CA ALA A 62 12.62 -13.90 21.60
C ALA A 62 11.97 -13.10 20.47
N LEU A 63 10.76 -12.60 20.72
CA LEU A 63 10.07 -11.72 19.78
C LEU A 63 10.82 -10.39 19.66
N ALA A 64 10.93 -9.89 18.43
CA ALA A 64 11.65 -8.67 18.12
C ALA A 64 11.07 -7.97 16.89
N TRP A 65 11.32 -6.66 16.79
CA TRP A 65 11.13 -5.91 15.56
C TRP A 65 12.33 -6.16 14.66
N VAL A 66 12.13 -6.91 13.57
CA VAL A 66 13.14 -7.16 12.54
C VAL A 66 12.88 -6.29 11.32
N ASP A 67 13.88 -6.11 10.47
CA ASP A 67 13.69 -5.40 9.21
C ASP A 67 12.68 -6.13 8.32
N GLU A 68 11.73 -5.37 7.77
CA GLU A 68 10.82 -5.89 6.76
C GLU A 68 11.63 -6.27 5.51
N PRO A 69 11.44 -7.48 4.96
CA PRO A 69 12.17 -7.88 3.77
C PRO A 69 11.83 -6.91 2.63
N PRO A 70 12.80 -6.65 1.74
CA PRO A 70 12.50 -5.86 0.55
C PRO A 70 11.41 -6.56 -0.26
N LEU A 71 10.52 -5.77 -0.87
CA LEU A 71 9.50 -6.29 -1.79
C LEU A 71 10.15 -7.16 -2.88
N SER A 72 9.44 -8.23 -3.25
CA SER A 72 9.83 -9.05 -4.41
C SER A 72 9.79 -8.22 -5.69
N PRO A 73 10.53 -8.62 -6.75
CA PRO A 73 10.41 -7.97 -8.06
C PRO A 73 8.95 -7.89 -8.54
N GLU A 74 8.18 -8.95 -8.39
CA GLU A 74 6.77 -9.01 -8.80
C GLU A 74 5.89 -8.04 -8.01
N GLN A 75 6.12 -7.92 -6.69
CA GLN A 75 5.41 -6.94 -5.86
C GLN A 75 5.73 -5.51 -6.30
N LYS A 76 7.00 -5.20 -6.57
CA LYS A 76 7.41 -3.87 -7.07
C LYS A 76 6.77 -3.53 -8.42
N ILE A 77 6.71 -4.52 -9.32
CA ILE A 77 6.06 -4.37 -10.63
C ILE A 77 4.56 -4.12 -10.44
N SER A 78 3.90 -4.89 -9.57
CA SER A 78 2.48 -4.71 -9.28
C SER A 78 2.19 -3.33 -8.68
N ASP A 79 3.01 -2.85 -7.75
CA ASP A 79 2.90 -1.50 -7.19
C ASP A 79 3.08 -0.42 -8.26
N ALA A 80 4.03 -0.60 -9.17
CA ALA A 80 4.25 0.31 -10.29
C ALA A 80 3.05 0.32 -11.26
N GLU A 81 2.44 -0.84 -11.56
CA GLU A 81 1.23 -0.93 -12.38
C GLU A 81 0.04 -0.22 -11.73
N ASN A 82 -0.14 -0.40 -10.42
CA ASN A 82 -1.16 0.30 -9.65
C ASN A 82 -0.93 1.82 -9.69
N MET A 83 0.30 2.27 -9.49
CA MET A 83 0.66 3.69 -9.60
C MET A 83 0.36 4.24 -11.00
N LYS A 84 0.71 3.51 -12.07
CA LYS A 84 0.38 3.87 -13.46
C LYS A 84 -1.13 4.01 -13.66
N ALA A 85 -1.92 3.09 -13.10
CA ALA A 85 -3.38 3.13 -13.18
C ALA A 85 -3.96 4.36 -12.46
N THR A 86 -3.48 4.69 -11.26
CA THR A 86 -3.89 5.90 -10.52
C THR A 86 -3.55 7.18 -11.28
N LEU A 87 -2.32 7.27 -11.80
CA LEU A 87 -1.87 8.41 -12.59
C LEU A 87 -2.67 8.57 -13.89
N ARG A 88 -3.06 7.45 -14.53
CA ARG A 88 -3.92 7.44 -15.71
C ARG A 88 -5.31 7.95 -15.37
N ALA A 89 -5.91 7.46 -14.30
CA ALA A 89 -7.24 7.89 -13.86
C ALA A 89 -7.30 9.41 -13.61
N LYS A 90 -6.26 9.97 -12.98
CA LYS A 90 -6.12 11.43 -12.81
C LYS A 90 -6.03 12.17 -14.15
N ALA A 91 -5.21 11.67 -15.09
CA ALA A 91 -5.12 12.28 -16.41
C ALA A 91 -6.46 12.24 -17.16
N ASP A 92 -7.17 11.11 -17.10
CA ASP A 92 -8.48 10.96 -17.71
C ASP A 92 -9.50 11.94 -17.11
N SER A 93 -9.50 12.14 -15.79
CA SER A 93 -10.40 13.12 -15.15
C SER A 93 -10.10 14.58 -15.56
N GLU A 94 -8.82 14.93 -15.72
CA GLU A 94 -8.42 16.28 -16.15
C GLU A 94 -8.68 16.54 -17.64
N ILE A 95 -8.61 15.48 -18.46
CA ILE A 95 -8.89 15.53 -19.90
C ILE A 95 -10.39 15.69 -20.14
N SER A 96 -11.24 14.93 -19.42
CA SER A 96 -12.67 14.83 -19.71
C SER A 96 -13.36 16.20 -19.76
N TRP A 97 -13.31 16.96 -18.66
CA TRP A 97 -14.06 18.21 -18.58
C TRP A 97 -13.51 19.30 -19.49
N ARG A 98 -12.19 19.31 -19.75
CA ARG A 98 -11.58 20.26 -20.69
C ARG A 98 -11.93 19.92 -22.13
N GLN A 99 -12.04 18.62 -22.45
CA GLN A 99 -12.55 18.20 -23.74
C GLN A 99 -14.00 18.65 -23.91
N ASP A 100 -14.84 18.51 -22.88
CA ASP A 100 -16.22 19.01 -22.91
C ASP A 100 -16.27 20.53 -23.16
N ALA A 101 -15.40 21.31 -22.52
CA ALA A 101 -15.31 22.76 -22.73
C ALA A 101 -14.88 23.13 -24.17
N VAL A 102 -13.94 22.37 -24.74
CA VAL A 102 -13.51 22.54 -26.15
C VAL A 102 -14.65 22.18 -27.10
N ASP A 103 -15.33 21.06 -26.86
CA ASP A 103 -16.41 20.57 -27.72
C ASP A 103 -17.64 21.50 -27.67
N ALA A 104 -17.89 22.12 -26.51
CA ALA A 104 -18.91 23.15 -26.34
C ALA A 104 -18.51 24.53 -26.87
N GLY A 105 -17.25 24.72 -27.29
CA GLY A 105 -16.73 26.00 -27.80
C GLY A 105 -16.58 27.09 -26.74
N ILE A 106 -16.48 26.72 -25.46
CA ILE A 106 -16.37 27.65 -24.31
C ILE A 106 -15.03 27.56 -23.57
N ALA A 107 -14.11 26.71 -24.03
CA ALA A 107 -12.79 26.57 -23.42
C ALA A 107 -11.97 27.86 -23.50
N THR A 108 -11.23 28.17 -22.43
CA THR A 108 -10.21 29.22 -22.47
C THR A 108 -8.95 28.76 -23.23
N ASP A 109 -8.07 29.69 -23.58
CA ASP A 109 -6.78 29.37 -24.19
C ASP A 109 -5.91 28.52 -23.24
N GLU A 110 -5.97 28.81 -21.93
CA GLU A 110 -5.29 28.05 -20.88
C GLU A 110 -5.84 26.65 -20.74
N GLU A 111 -7.17 26.46 -20.78
CA GLU A 111 -7.80 25.15 -20.74
C GLU A 111 -7.41 24.31 -21.96
N THR A 112 -7.41 24.90 -23.16
CA THR A 112 -6.99 24.26 -24.41
C THR A 112 -5.51 23.85 -24.37
N SER A 113 -4.64 24.73 -23.88
CA SER A 113 -3.22 24.44 -23.68
C SER A 113 -3.01 23.30 -22.66
N THR A 114 -3.73 23.36 -21.54
CA THR A 114 -3.62 22.37 -20.45
C THR A 114 -4.16 21.01 -20.90
N LEU A 115 -5.25 20.97 -21.67
CA LEU A 115 -5.78 19.73 -22.28
C LEU A 115 -4.73 19.04 -23.15
N THR A 116 -4.01 19.81 -23.97
CA THR A 116 -2.93 19.30 -24.82
C THR A 116 -1.80 18.70 -23.99
N GLN A 117 -1.41 19.36 -22.90
CA GLN A 117 -0.39 18.87 -21.97
C GLN A 117 -0.82 17.57 -21.27
N TRP A 118 -2.07 17.47 -20.82
CA TRP A 118 -2.60 16.25 -20.20
C TRP A 118 -2.69 15.08 -21.18
N LYS A 119 -3.13 15.31 -22.43
CA LYS A 119 -3.12 14.28 -23.47
C LYS A 119 -1.69 13.77 -23.74
N LYS A 120 -0.71 14.67 -23.84
CA LYS A 120 0.71 14.31 -24.00
C LYS A 120 1.22 13.49 -22.81
N TYR A 121 0.94 13.95 -21.59
CA TYR A 121 1.28 13.24 -20.36
C TYR A 121 0.70 11.83 -20.34
N ARG A 122 -0.59 11.65 -20.63
CA ARG A 122 -1.24 10.33 -20.66
C ARG A 122 -0.57 9.38 -21.65
N VAL A 123 -0.19 9.86 -22.83
CA VAL A 123 0.52 9.03 -23.83
C VAL A 123 1.91 8.64 -23.35
N LEU A 124 2.67 9.56 -22.75
CA LEU A 124 3.98 9.26 -22.16
C LEU A 124 3.85 8.24 -21.02
N LEU A 125 2.87 8.45 -20.13
CA LEU A 125 2.58 7.54 -19.03
C LEU A 125 2.25 6.13 -19.53
N MET A 126 1.43 6.00 -20.58
CA MET A 126 1.08 4.70 -21.13
C MET A 126 2.29 3.94 -21.71
N ARG A 127 3.36 4.64 -22.12
CA ARG A 127 4.61 4.06 -22.62
C ARG A 127 5.59 3.65 -21.53
N VAL A 128 5.36 4.02 -20.27
CA VAL A 128 6.20 3.61 -19.14
C VAL A 128 6.18 2.08 -19.02
N ASP A 129 7.37 1.48 -18.97
CA ASP A 129 7.55 0.05 -18.73
C ASP A 129 7.68 -0.21 -17.22
N THR A 130 6.63 -0.78 -16.62
CA THR A 130 6.56 -1.07 -15.19
C THR A 130 7.41 -2.27 -14.78
N SER A 131 7.89 -3.08 -15.73
CA SER A 131 8.79 -4.22 -15.43
C SER A 131 10.16 -3.80 -14.90
N THR A 132 10.52 -2.52 -15.09
CA THR A 132 11.79 -1.92 -14.64
C THR A 132 11.77 -1.44 -13.18
N ALA A 133 10.70 -1.71 -12.43
CA ALA A 133 10.57 -1.29 -11.05
C ALA A 133 11.73 -1.82 -10.16
N PRO A 134 12.26 -1.00 -9.23
CA PRO A 134 11.77 0.32 -8.83
C PRO A 134 12.32 1.48 -9.67
N ASP A 135 13.21 1.23 -10.63
CA ASP A 135 13.98 2.22 -11.37
C ASP A 135 13.19 2.81 -12.56
N ILE A 136 12.01 3.37 -12.25
CA ILE A 136 11.08 3.94 -13.24
C ILE A 136 11.16 5.47 -13.27
N GLU A 137 11.41 6.02 -14.44
CA GLU A 137 11.26 7.45 -14.71
C GLU A 137 9.80 7.79 -15.06
N TRP A 138 9.04 8.27 -14.09
CA TRP A 138 7.66 8.70 -14.30
C TRP A 138 7.60 10.06 -15.01
N PRO A 139 6.74 10.24 -16.04
CA PRO A 139 6.53 11.56 -16.61
C PRO A 139 5.96 12.51 -15.55
N THR A 140 6.29 13.79 -15.63
CA THR A 140 5.75 14.81 -14.73
C THR A 140 4.34 15.22 -15.16
N PRO A 141 3.33 15.17 -14.27
CA PRO A 141 1.99 15.65 -14.60
C PRO A 141 1.99 17.17 -14.81
N PRO A 142 1.11 17.71 -15.68
CA PRO A 142 0.90 19.15 -15.79
C PRO A 142 0.44 19.76 -14.47
N ALA A 143 0.75 21.04 -14.25
CA ALA A 143 0.26 21.77 -13.09
C ALA A 143 -1.28 21.86 -13.15
N VAL A 144 -1.94 21.48 -12.06
CA VAL A 144 -3.37 21.76 -11.87
C VAL A 144 -3.44 23.13 -11.21
N GLN A 145 -3.99 24.13 -11.88
CA GLN A 145 -4.30 25.39 -11.20
C GLN A 145 -5.38 25.11 -10.16
N ALA A 146 -5.09 25.45 -8.90
CA ALA A 146 -6.13 25.57 -7.88
C ALA A 146 -7.07 26.69 -8.34
N ARG A 147 -8.37 26.40 -8.40
CA ARG A 147 -9.41 27.41 -8.60
C ARG A 147 -9.48 28.36 -7.43
#